data_AF-A0A6C0CBU7-F1
#
_entry.id   AF-A0A6C0CBU7-F1
#
_cell.length_a   1.000
_cell.length_b   1.000
_cell.length_c   1.000
_cell.angle_alpha   90.00
_cell.angle_beta   90.00
_cell.angle_gamma   90.00
#
_symmetry.space_group_name_H-M   'P 1'
#
loop_
_entity.id
_entity.type
_entity.pdbx_description
1 polymer ?
#
loop_
_entity_poly.entity_id
_entity_poly.type
_entity_poly.pdbx_seq_one_letter_code
_entity_poly.pdbx_strand_id
1 'polypeptide(L)'
;MLLNDLLALFSEQLNIDLVQLTSIIETNNIKLNQKLVLEKKKVLKNDLKNDDLKDTTNNVQEKRSRGRPRKQCNVINVPNSIPEDVDYIIVEEISYKNNDYYKTDANVILDTNYKACGHIVDDKVILNILNT
;
A
#
# COMPACT_ATOMS: atom_id res chain seq x y z
N MET A 1 -5.00 -8.34 3.54
CA MET A 1 -5.36 -9.53 2.75
C MET A 1 -4.28 -10.56 2.98
N LEU A 2 -4.64 -11.82 3.24
CA LEU A 2 -3.66 -12.90 3.34
C LEU A 2 -3.19 -13.30 1.93
N LEU A 3 -2.08 -14.04 1.83
CA LEU A 3 -1.57 -14.55 0.55
C LEU A 3 -2.58 -15.41 -0.19
N ASN A 4 -3.30 -16.26 0.54
CA ASN A 4 -4.31 -17.15 -0.01
C ASN A 4 -5.49 -16.36 -0.61
N ASP A 5 -5.91 -15.28 0.04
CA ASP A 5 -6.98 -14.41 -0.47
C ASP A 5 -6.55 -13.74 -1.79
N LEU A 6 -5.28 -13.33 -1.89
CA LEU A 6 -4.72 -12.72 -3.10
C LEU A 6 -4.66 -13.70 -4.27
N LEU A 7 -4.25 -14.94 -3.98
CA LEU A 7 -4.22 -16.00 -4.98
C LEU A 7 -5.64 -16.37 -5.45
N ALA A 8 -6.61 -16.41 -4.54
CA ALA A 8 -8.01 -16.63 -4.89
C ALA A 8 -8.56 -15.51 -5.79
N LEU A 9 -8.27 -14.25 -5.47
CA LEU A 9 -8.70 -13.10 -6.27
C LEU A 9 -8.11 -13.13 -7.69
N PHE A 10 -6.82 -13.47 -7.82
CA PHE A 10 -6.18 -13.63 -9.13
C PHE A 10 -6.69 -14.84 -9.90
N SER A 11 -6.98 -15.94 -9.21
CA SER A 11 -7.61 -17.13 -9.80
C SER A 11 -8.96 -16.76 -10.43
N GLU A 12 -9.79 -15.99 -9.71
CA GLU A 12 -11.09 -15.51 -10.22
C GLU A 12 -10.94 -14.51 -11.37
N GLN A 13 -10.07 -13.50 -11.25
CA GLN A 13 -9.91 -12.47 -12.28
C GLN A 13 -9.28 -13.00 -13.58
N LEU A 14 -8.34 -13.94 -13.47
CA LEU A 14 -7.67 -14.53 -14.61
C LEU A 14 -8.40 -15.77 -15.14
N ASN A 15 -9.42 -16.25 -14.42
CA ASN A 15 -10.17 -17.46 -14.72
C ASN A 15 -9.25 -18.70 -14.85
N ILE A 16 -8.25 -18.77 -13.96
CA ILE A 16 -7.25 -19.84 -13.88
C ILE A 16 -7.47 -20.59 -12.57
N ASP A 17 -7.37 -21.91 -12.60
CA ASP A 17 -7.51 -22.71 -11.39
C ASP A 17 -6.38 -22.42 -10.38
N LEU A 18 -6.69 -22.40 -9.09
CA LEU A 18 -5.74 -21.97 -8.04
C LEU A 18 -4.46 -22.82 -8.06
N VAL A 19 -4.59 -24.13 -8.31
CA VAL A 19 -3.46 -25.08 -8.39
C VAL A 19 -2.57 -24.81 -9.61
N GLN A 20 -3.18 -24.40 -10.72
CA GLN A 20 -2.41 -24.03 -11.92
C GLN A 20 -1.70 -22.70 -11.70
N LEU A 21 -2.36 -21.74 -11.05
CA LEU A 21 -1.79 -20.45 -10.71
C LEU A 21 -0.57 -20.60 -9.79
N THR A 22 -0.66 -21.42 -8.74
CA THR A 22 0.48 -21.70 -7.85
C THR A 22 1.62 -22.38 -8.59
N SER A 23 1.32 -23.36 -9.45
CA SER A 23 2.33 -24.01 -10.30
C SER A 23 3.05 -23.01 -11.22
N ILE A 24 2.32 -22.06 -11.82
CA ILE A 24 2.93 -21.00 -12.65
C ILE A 24 3.85 -20.10 -11.82
N ILE A 25 3.43 -19.72 -10.62
CA ILE A 25 4.22 -18.88 -9.72
C ILE A 25 5.53 -19.57 -9.32
N GLU A 26 5.44 -20.85 -8.93
CA GLU A 26 6.59 -21.67 -8.53
C GLU A 26 7.55 -21.93 -9.70
N THR A 27 7.02 -22.37 -10.85
CA THR A 27 7.85 -22.69 -12.04
C THR A 27 8.58 -21.48 -12.60
N ASN A 28 8.00 -20.28 -12.46
CA ASN A 28 8.60 -19.04 -12.95
C ASN A 28 9.36 -18.26 -11.86
N ASN A 29 9.53 -18.84 -10.66
CA ASN A 29 10.19 -18.18 -9.51
C ASN A 29 9.64 -16.77 -9.21
N ILE A 30 8.33 -16.59 -9.35
CA ILE A 30 7.67 -15.31 -9.13
C ILE A 30 7.57 -15.09 -7.61
N LYS A 31 8.26 -14.06 -7.09
CA LYS A 31 8.15 -13.66 -5.69
C LYS A 31 7.00 -12.67 -5.53
N LEU A 32 5.95 -13.08 -4.81
CA LEU A 32 4.83 -12.22 -4.46
C LEU A 32 5.12 -11.51 -3.13
N ASN A 33 5.48 -10.24 -3.20
CA ASN A 33 5.61 -9.40 -2.01
C ASN A 33 4.29 -8.68 -1.75
N GLN A 34 3.58 -9.06 -0.69
CA GLN A 34 2.39 -8.33 -0.24
C GLN A 34 2.83 -7.09 0.55
N LYS A 35 2.66 -5.91 -0.04
CA LYS A 35 2.82 -4.64 0.68
C LYS A 35 1.46 -4.16 1.13
N LEU A 36 1.27 -4.05 2.44
CA LEU A 36 0.02 -3.54 3.02
C LEU A 36 0.01 -2.01 2.86
N VAL A 37 -0.70 -1.51 1.85
CA VAL A 37 -0.89 -0.07 1.66
C VAL A 37 -2.07 0.35 2.55
N LEU A 38 -1.76 0.91 3.71
CA LEU A 38 -2.76 1.53 4.57
C LEU A 38 -3.01 2.95 4.06
N GLU A 39 -4.05 3.12 3.26
CA GLU A 39 -4.58 4.45 2.98
C GLU A 39 -5.18 5.02 4.27
N LYS A 40 -4.50 5.97 4.90
CA LYS A 40 -5.14 6.83 5.91
C LYS A 40 -6.22 7.61 5.17
N LYS A 41 -7.48 7.17 5.29
CA LYS A 41 -8.65 7.99 4.97
C LYS A 41 -8.46 9.31 5.70
N LYS A 42 -8.12 10.37 4.97
CA LYS A 42 -8.30 11.73 5.46
C LYS A 42 -9.78 11.84 5.74
N VAL A 43 -10.15 11.85 7.02
CA VAL A 43 -11.46 12.34 7.45
C VAL A 43 -11.42 13.83 7.11
N LEU A 44 -11.85 14.14 5.88
CA LEU A 44 -12.14 15.50 5.46
C LEU A 44 -13.24 15.98 6.40
N LYS A 45 -12.87 16.86 7.32
CA LYS A 45 -13.84 17.75 7.94
C LYS A 45 -14.48 18.52 6.79
N ASN A 46 -15.80 18.38 6.69
CA ASN A 46 -16.64 19.03 5.71
C ASN A 46 -16.55 20.55 5.89
N ASP A 47 -15.57 21.18 5.26
CA ASP A 47 -15.56 22.62 5.04
C ASP A 47 -14.88 22.87 3.71
N LEU A 48 -15.67 23.37 2.74
CA LEU A 48 -15.30 24.02 1.47
C LEU A 48 -15.95 23.37 0.22
N LYS A 49 -17.13 23.93 -0.07
CA LYS A 49 -17.63 24.41 -1.38
C LYS A 49 -17.44 23.49 -2.58
N ASN A 50 -18.58 22.96 -3.03
CA ASN A 50 -18.83 22.62 -4.42
C ASN A 50 -18.39 23.79 -5.31
N ASP A 51 -17.47 23.55 -6.24
CA ASP A 51 -17.54 24.10 -7.60
C ASP A 51 -16.50 23.37 -8.48
N ASP A 52 -16.96 23.00 -9.68
CA ASP A 52 -16.22 22.53 -10.86
C ASP A 52 -15.67 21.09 -10.89
N LEU A 53 -16.62 20.16 -11.01
CA LEU A 53 -16.52 19.05 -11.96
C LEU A 53 -16.28 19.61 -13.37
N LYS A 54 -15.09 19.42 -13.96
CA LYS A 54 -14.91 19.44 -15.41
C LYS A 54 -14.04 18.29 -15.88
N ASP A 55 -14.71 17.38 -16.59
CA ASP A 55 -14.16 16.37 -17.45
C ASP A 55 -13.07 16.93 -18.39
N THR A 56 -11.89 16.33 -18.37
CA THR A 56 -10.98 16.37 -19.53
C THR A 56 -10.55 14.95 -19.87
N THR A 57 -11.51 14.17 -20.37
CA THR A 57 -11.21 13.02 -21.23
C THR A 57 -10.75 13.56 -22.58
N ASN A 58 -9.43 13.72 -22.76
CA ASN A 58 -8.85 14.05 -24.06
C ASN A 58 -8.99 12.84 -25.01
N ASN A 59 -10.16 12.69 -25.61
CA ASN A 59 -10.38 11.82 -26.77
C ASN A 59 -9.71 12.44 -28.00
N VAL A 60 -8.40 12.27 -28.11
CA VAL A 60 -7.68 12.52 -29.36
C VAL A 60 -8.08 11.41 -30.33
N GLN A 61 -9.02 11.69 -31.24
CA GLN A 61 -9.30 10.79 -32.36
C GLN A 61 -8.13 10.86 -33.36
N GLU A 62 -7.14 9.99 -33.17
CA GLU A 62 -6.09 9.77 -34.16
C GLU A 62 -6.70 9.20 -35.45
N LYS A 63 -6.58 9.96 -36.55
CA LYS A 63 -6.90 9.50 -37.90
C LYS A 63 -5.92 8.37 -38.28
N ARG A 64 -6.42 7.14 -38.31
CA ARG A 64 -5.64 5.93 -38.60
C ARG A 64 -5.14 5.93 -40.05
N SER A 65 -3.84 5.87 -40.28
CA SER A 65 -3.26 5.45 -41.57
C SER A 65 -3.48 3.95 -41.77
N ARG A 66 -3.91 3.55 -42.98
CA ARG A 66 -4.16 2.14 -43.34
C ARG A 66 -2.91 1.29 -43.10
N GLY A 67 -2.96 0.41 -42.10
CA GLY A 67 -1.89 -0.49 -41.72
C GLY A 67 -2.36 -1.52 -40.69
N ARG A 68 -1.65 -2.65 -40.60
CA ARG A 68 -1.97 -3.81 -39.76
C ARG A 68 -2.29 -3.39 -38.29
N PRO A 69 -3.34 -3.94 -37.66
CA PRO A 69 -3.70 -3.58 -36.29
C PRO A 69 -2.53 -3.84 -35.33
N ARG A 70 -2.10 -2.81 -34.59
CA ARG A 70 -1.16 -2.98 -33.46
C ARG A 70 -1.97 -3.15 -32.18
N LYS A 71 -1.55 -4.09 -31.33
CA LYS A 71 -2.10 -4.26 -29.98
C LYS A 71 -1.80 -2.99 -29.18
N GLN A 72 -2.84 -2.30 -28.73
CA GLN A 72 -2.69 -1.16 -27.81
C GLN A 72 -2.44 -1.72 -26.41
N CYS A 73 -1.36 -1.27 -25.77
CA CYS A 73 -1.08 -1.57 -24.38
C CYS A 73 -1.26 -0.27 -23.61
N ASN A 74 -2.22 -0.22 -22.70
CA ASN A 74 -2.43 0.93 -21.82
C ASN A 74 -1.32 0.90 -20.76
N VAL A 75 -0.26 1.67 -20.99
CA VAL A 75 0.77 1.89 -19.97
C VAL A 75 0.20 2.92 -18.99
N ILE A 76 -0.29 2.43 -17.85
CA ILE A 76 -0.75 3.29 -16.76
C ILE A 76 0.51 3.72 -15.99
N ASN A 77 1.02 4.93 -16.29
CA ASN A 77 2.06 5.57 -15.51
C ASN A 77 1.42 6.19 -14.25
N VAL A 78 1.22 5.40 -13.19
CA VAL A 78 0.93 5.96 -11.88
C VAL A 78 2.25 6.48 -11.29
N PRO A 79 2.38 7.79 -11.00
CA PRO A 79 3.57 8.28 -10.34
C PRO A 79 3.56 7.81 -8.89
N ASN A 80 4.44 6.86 -8.55
CA ASN A 80 4.79 6.51 -7.16
C ASN A 80 5.67 7.60 -6.53
N SER A 81 5.42 8.88 -6.80
CA SER A 81 6.15 9.98 -6.18
C SER A 81 5.62 10.17 -4.76
N ILE A 82 6.47 9.85 -3.79
CA ILE A 82 6.27 10.20 -2.38
C ILE A 82 6.18 11.73 -2.32
N PRO A 83 5.16 12.33 -1.67
CA PRO A 83 5.04 13.77 -1.58
C PRO A 83 6.26 14.36 -0.86
N GLU A 84 6.90 15.36 -1.48
CA GLU A 84 8.15 15.98 -0.99
C GLU A 84 7.97 16.81 0.29
N ASP A 85 6.73 17.17 0.65
CA ASP A 85 6.42 18.09 1.76
C ASP A 85 5.97 17.41 3.06
N VAL A 86 6.32 16.15 3.29
CA VAL A 86 5.93 15.43 4.51
C VAL A 86 7.14 14.87 5.24
N ASP A 87 7.35 15.33 6.48
CA ASP A 87 8.31 14.72 7.39
C ASP A 87 7.90 13.28 7.68
N TYR A 88 8.74 12.33 7.28
CA TYR A 88 8.54 10.90 7.53
C TYR A 88 9.48 10.42 8.63
N ILE A 89 8.96 9.56 9.50
CA ILE A 89 9.75 8.87 10.52
C ILE A 89 9.87 7.41 10.07
N ILE A 90 11.11 6.94 9.94
CA ILE A 90 11.40 5.53 9.63
C ILE A 90 11.25 4.72 10.92
N VAL A 91 10.58 3.57 10.81
CA VAL A 91 10.34 2.66 11.92
C VAL A 91 10.62 1.23 11.51
N GLU A 92 11.19 0.46 12.45
CA GLU A 92 11.39 -0.98 12.37
C GLU A 92 10.31 -1.70 13.19
N GLU A 93 9.78 -2.80 12.67
CA GLU A 93 8.82 -3.64 13.40
C GLU A 93 9.55 -4.62 14.32
N ILE A 94 9.17 -4.64 15.60
CA ILE A 94 9.80 -5.48 16.62
C ILE A 94 8.70 -6.16 17.44
N SER A 95 8.78 -7.49 17.53
CA SER A 95 7.93 -8.26 18.43
C SER A 95 8.63 -8.46 19.78
N TYR A 96 8.00 -8.01 20.87
CA TYR A 96 8.49 -8.20 22.23
C TYR A 96 7.40 -8.83 23.10
N LYS A 97 7.68 -9.99 23.71
CA LYS A 97 6.74 -10.74 24.58
C LYS A 97 5.35 -10.97 23.92
N ASN A 98 5.34 -11.37 22.65
CA ASN A 98 4.16 -11.63 21.82
C ASN A 98 3.31 -10.38 21.46
N ASN A 99 3.82 -9.18 21.73
CA ASN A 99 3.20 -7.94 21.27
C ASN A 99 4.10 -7.30 20.22
N ASP A 100 3.47 -6.76 19.18
CA ASP A 100 4.17 -6.05 18.11
C ASP A 100 4.27 -4.56 18.44
N TYR A 101 5.46 -4.01 18.25
CA TYR A 101 5.77 -2.61 18.46
C TYR A 101 6.57 -2.05 17.28
N TYR A 102 6.57 -0.74 17.14
CA TYR A 102 7.43 -0.04 16.20
C TYR A 102 8.57 0.66 16.92
N LYS A 103 9.80 0.45 16.47
CA LYS A 103 10.98 1.11 17.01
C LYS A 103 11.47 2.15 16.01
N THR A 104 11.68 3.37 16.50
CA THR A 104 12.31 4.46 15.75
C THR A 104 13.83 4.43 15.87
N ASP A 105 14.52 5.12 14.97
CA ASP A 105 15.98 5.31 15.02
C ASP A 105 16.47 5.95 16.34
N ALA A 106 15.58 6.71 17.00
CA ALA A 106 15.82 7.30 18.32
C ALA A 106 15.65 6.31 19.49
N ASN A 107 15.52 5.01 19.21
CA ASN A 107 15.23 3.95 20.19
C ASN A 107 13.90 4.15 20.97
N VAL A 108 13.01 4.98 20.46
CA VAL A 108 11.66 5.16 21.03
C VAL A 108 10.75 4.08 20.45
N ILE A 109 9.97 3.45 21.33
CA ILE A 109 9.02 2.39 21.01
C ILE A 109 7.64 3.00 20.92
N LEU A 110 6.91 2.65 19.88
CA LEU A 110 5.56 3.06 19.59
C LEU A 110 4.65 1.84 19.58
N ASP A 111 3.44 2.01 20.12
CA ASP A 111 2.37 1.04 19.94
C ASP A 111 1.95 0.94 18.48
N THR A 112 1.33 -0.17 18.10
CA THR A 112 0.71 -0.39 16.77
C THR A 112 -0.27 0.72 16.36
N ASN A 113 -0.84 1.42 17.35
CA ASN A 113 -1.78 2.53 17.16
C ASN A 113 -1.12 3.93 17.14
N TYR A 114 0.20 4.04 17.33
CA TYR A 114 0.94 5.32 17.42
C TYR A 114 0.46 6.28 18.53
N LYS A 115 -0.24 5.76 19.55
CA LYS A 115 -0.83 6.56 20.65
C LYS A 115 0.01 6.60 21.92
N ALA A 116 1.03 5.75 22.01
CA ALA A 116 1.90 5.68 23.15
C ALA A 116 3.34 5.62 22.67
N CYS A 117 4.22 6.35 23.37
CA CYS A 117 5.66 6.33 23.12
C CYS A 117 6.39 5.91 24.40
N GLY A 118 7.41 5.08 24.25
CA GLY A 118 8.08 4.45 25.37
C GLY A 118 9.51 4.04 25.08
N HIS A 119 10.13 3.40 26.06
CA HIS A 119 11.46 2.82 25.95
C HIS A 119 11.52 1.51 26.74
N ILE A 120 12.46 0.64 26.39
CA ILE A 120 12.73 -0.58 27.16
C ILE A 120 13.68 -0.22 28.31
N VAL A 121 13.26 -0.51 29.53
CA VAL A 121 14.09 -0.46 30.75
C VAL A 121 13.99 -1.81 31.43
N ASP A 122 15.11 -2.45 31.73
CA ASP A 122 15.18 -3.72 32.48
C ASP A 122 14.22 -4.81 31.96
N ASP A 123 14.25 -5.06 30.64
CA ASP A 123 13.39 -6.03 29.95
C ASP A 123 11.87 -5.77 30.10
N LYS A 124 11.49 -4.53 30.41
CA LYS A 124 10.10 -4.09 30.45
C LYS A 124 9.91 -2.91 29.50
N VAL A 125 8.84 -2.98 28.72
CA VAL A 125 8.42 -1.86 27.87
C VAL A 125 7.63 -0.89 28.74
N ILE A 126 8.13 0.32 28.93
CA ILE A 126 7.43 1.39 29.63
C ILE A 126 6.86 2.32 28.56
N LEU A 127 5.53 2.29 28.40
CA LEU A 127 4.80 3.13 27.45
C LEU A 127 4.17 4.31 28.20
N ASN A 128 4.44 5.52 27.73
CA ASN A 128 3.73 6.72 28.16
C ASN A 128 2.65 7.04 27.12
N ILE A 129 1.43 7.29 27.58
CA ILE A 129 0.33 7.70 26.71
C ILE A 129 0.64 9.10 26.19
N LEU A 130 0.63 9.28 24.87
CA LEU A 130 0.66 10.60 24.26
C LEU A 130 -0.72 11.21 24.46
N ASN A 131 -0.85 12.11 25.43
CA ASN A 131 -2.04 12.94 25.55
C ASN A 131 -2.05 13.91 24.36
N THR A 132 -2.85 13.59 23.35
CA THR A 132 -3.25 14.50 22.27
C THR A 132 -4.42 15.35 22.70
#